data_AF-A0A8J7TA15-F1
#
_entry.id   AF-A0A8J7TA15-F1
#
_cell.length_a   1.000
_cell.length_b   1.000
_cell.length_c   1.000
_cell.angle_alpha   90.00
_cell.angle_beta   90.00
_cell.angle_gamma   90.00
#
_symmetry.space_group_name_H-M   'P 1'
#
loop_
_entity.id
_entity.type
_entity.pdbx_description
1 polymer ?
#
loop_
_entity_poly.entity_id
_entity_poly.type
_entity_poly.pdbx_seq_one_letter_code
_entity_poly.pdbx_strand_id
1 'polypeptide(L)'
;MDDHVLKFLKHIRSNVSDIGIPQVLLVTKVDAGCPLVEKDLKKVYRSRYIKQQIEWFSHIFGIPINCILPVKNYSEEISLNDDIDVLALTALLQILRFANGYLIQKKNKGEL
;
A
#
# COMPACT_ATOMS: atom_id res chain seq x y z
N MET A 1 -10.48 12.40 5.71
CA MET A 1 -10.29 12.42 4.25
C MET A 1 -11.56 13.00 3.66
N ASP A 2 -11.43 13.93 2.73
CA ASP A 2 -12.59 14.59 2.12
C ASP A 2 -13.45 13.62 1.28
N ASP A 3 -14.78 13.75 1.36
CA ASP A 3 -15.72 12.85 0.68
C ASP A 3 -15.60 12.88 -0.85
N HIS A 4 -15.26 14.03 -1.44
CA HIS A 4 -15.01 14.13 -2.88
C HIS A 4 -13.76 13.36 -3.28
N VAL A 5 -12.68 13.48 -2.49
CA VAL A 5 -11.44 12.72 -2.72
C VAL A 5 -11.72 11.23 -2.63
N LEU A 6 -12.53 10.81 -1.65
CA LEU A 6 -12.88 9.41 -1.49
C LEU A 6 -13.66 8.85 -2.69
N LYS A 7 -14.69 9.57 -3.15
CA LYS A 7 -15.48 9.17 -4.32
C LYS A 7 -14.62 9.09 -5.59
N PHE A 8 -13.72 10.05 -5.78
CA PHE A 8 -12.81 10.08 -6.92
C PHE A 8 -11.87 8.86 -6.95
N LEU A 9 -11.24 8.55 -5.82
CA LEU A 9 -10.35 7.39 -5.70
C LEU A 9 -11.10 6.07 -5.91
N LYS A 10 -12.33 5.94 -5.39
CA LYS A 10 -13.20 4.78 -5.64
C LYS A 10 -13.53 4.62 -7.13
N HIS A 11 -13.79 5.72 -7.82
CA HIS A 11 -14.10 5.72 -9.25
C HIS A 11 -12.89 5.26 -10.08
N ILE A 12 -11.71 5.84 -9.84
CA ILE A 12 -10.46 5.39 -10.49
C ILE A 12 -10.26 3.89 -10.25
N ARG A 13 -10.38 3.47 -8.99
CA ARG A 13 -10.19 2.08 -8.60
C ARG A 13 -11.13 1.14 -9.36
N SER A 14 -12.40 1.50 -9.50
CA SER A 14 -13.38 0.71 -10.25
C SER A 14 -12.95 0.57 -11.71
N ASN A 15 -12.69 1.69 -12.41
CA ASN A 15 -12.34 1.68 -13.82
C ASN A 15 -11.06 0.86 -14.09
N VAL A 16 -10.07 0.95 -13.20
CA VAL A 16 -8.81 0.21 -13.31
C VAL A 16 -9.00 -1.28 -12.98
N SER A 17 -9.96 -1.63 -12.11
CA SER A 17 -10.33 -3.03 -11.84
C SER A 17 -11.03 -3.66 -13.05
N ASP A 18 -11.88 -2.90 -13.76
CA ASP A 18 -12.62 -3.39 -14.93
C ASP A 18 -11.69 -3.78 -16.09
N ILE A 19 -10.53 -3.13 -16.22
CA ILE A 19 -9.48 -3.47 -17.18
C ILE A 19 -8.47 -4.50 -16.65
N GLY A 20 -8.68 -5.01 -15.43
CA GLY A 20 -7.90 -6.08 -14.81
C GLY A 20 -6.51 -5.67 -14.31
N ILE A 21 -6.22 -4.37 -14.19
CA ILE A 21 -4.92 -3.89 -13.71
C ILE A 21 -4.85 -4.04 -12.18
N PRO A 22 -3.80 -4.68 -11.63
CA PRO A 22 -3.65 -4.81 -10.20
C PRO A 22 -3.36 -3.46 -9.54
N GLN A 23 -3.85 -3.28 -8.33
CA GLN A 23 -3.72 -2.04 -7.57
C GLN A 23 -3.11 -2.32 -6.20
N VAL A 24 -2.23 -1.43 -5.78
CA VAL A 24 -1.58 -1.45 -4.46
C VAL A 24 -1.78 -0.09 -3.80
N LEU A 25 -2.18 -0.08 -2.54
CA LEU A 25 -2.32 1.12 -1.74
C LEU A 25 -1.14 1.25 -0.78
N LEU A 26 -0.39 2.34 -0.87
CA LEU A 26 0.66 2.65 0.09
C LEU A 26 0.10 3.54 1.20
N VAL A 27 0.14 3.06 2.43
CA VAL A 27 -0.20 3.85 3.62
C VAL A 27 1.10 4.47 4.11
N THR A 28 1.29 5.75 3.82
CA THR A 28 2.53 6.48 4.13
C THR A 28 2.45 7.16 5.50
N LYS A 29 3.59 7.65 6.01
CA LYS A 29 3.70 8.41 7.27
C LYS A 29 3.12 7.67 8.49
N VAL A 30 3.32 6.35 8.52
CA VAL A 30 2.82 5.47 9.58
C VAL A 30 3.43 5.76 10.95
N ASP A 31 4.63 6.34 10.96
CA ASP A 31 5.32 6.86 12.13
C ASP A 31 4.62 8.11 12.68
N ALA A 32 4.33 9.10 11.84
CA ALA A 32 3.63 10.31 12.27
C ALA A 32 2.21 10.03 12.81
N GLY A 33 1.53 9.01 12.27
CA GLY A 33 0.18 8.63 12.69
C GLY A 33 0.12 7.71 13.91
N CYS A 34 1.23 7.13 14.37
CA CYS A 34 1.23 6.13 15.43
C CYS A 34 2.45 6.24 16.34
N PRO A 35 2.31 6.75 17.59
CA PRO A 35 3.44 6.94 18.50
C PRO A 35 4.21 5.64 18.84
N LEU A 36 3.55 4.48 18.73
CA LEU A 36 4.21 3.18 18.90
C LEU A 36 5.19 2.88 17.77
N VAL A 37 4.83 3.27 16.54
CA VAL A 37 5.61 3.06 15.33
C VAL A 37 6.69 4.14 15.20
N GLU A 38 6.37 5.37 15.58
CA GLU A 38 7.35 6.46 15.69
C GLU A 38 8.55 6.07 16.54
N LYS A 39 8.29 5.46 17.71
CA LYS A 39 9.34 5.00 18.63
C LYS A 39 10.10 3.77 18.13
N ASP A 40 9.43 2.91 17.36
CA ASP A 40 9.99 1.65 16.87
C ASP A 40 9.26 1.21 15.59
N LEU A 41 9.87 1.51 14.45
CA LEU A 41 9.28 1.26 13.13
C LEU A 41 9.00 -0.24 12.89
N LYS A 42 9.73 -1.14 13.57
CA LYS A 42 9.52 -2.60 13.49
C LYS A 42 8.16 -3.02 14.01
N LYS A 43 7.47 -2.15 14.75
CA LYS A 43 6.11 -2.39 15.25
C LYS A 43 5.01 -2.04 14.25
N VAL A 44 5.32 -1.60 13.03
CA VAL A 44 4.33 -1.31 11.97
C VAL A 44 3.27 -2.41 11.85
N TYR A 45 3.69 -3.67 11.70
CA TYR A 45 2.77 -4.80 11.53
C TYR A 45 2.22 -5.37 12.85
N ARG A 46 2.69 -4.87 14.00
CA ARG A 46 2.20 -5.25 15.33
C ARG A 46 1.27 -4.21 15.96
N SER A 47 1.26 -3.00 15.40
CA SER A 47 0.43 -1.90 15.89
C SER A 47 -1.04 -2.14 15.58
N ARG A 48 -1.87 -2.18 16.63
CA ARG A 48 -3.33 -2.26 16.50
C ARG A 48 -3.89 -1.09 15.69
N TYR A 49 -3.33 0.11 15.88
CA TYR A 49 -3.76 1.29 15.15
C TYR A 49 -3.51 1.13 13.64
N ILE A 50 -2.30 0.72 13.24
CA ILE A 50 -1.98 0.50 11.82
C ILE A 50 -2.88 -0.58 11.22
N LYS A 51 -3.11 -1.68 11.95
CA LYS A 51 -4.04 -2.73 11.52
C LYS A 51 -5.46 -2.18 11.26
N GLN A 52 -5.98 -1.36 12.18
CA GLN A 52 -7.29 -0.74 12.01
C GLN A 52 -7.35 0.21 10.81
N GLN A 53 -6.29 0.98 10.56
CA GLN A 53 -6.22 1.83 9.37
C GLN A 53 -6.23 0.98 8.09
N ILE A 54 -5.47 -0.11 8.04
CA ILE A 54 -5.47 -1.03 6.90
C ILE A 54 -6.86 -1.65 6.67
N GLU A 55 -7.52 -2.13 7.73
CA GLU A 55 -8.89 -2.68 7.66
C GLU A 55 -9.90 -1.62 7.19
N TRP A 56 -9.78 -0.39 7.69
CA TRP A 56 -10.62 0.74 7.29
C TRP A 56 -10.43 1.07 5.80
N PHE A 57 -9.19 1.18 5.33
CA PHE A 57 -8.88 1.39 3.91
C PHE A 57 -9.37 0.25 3.03
N SER A 58 -9.23 -1.00 3.49
CA SER A 58 -9.74 -2.17 2.78
C SER A 58 -11.26 -2.11 2.62
N HIS A 59 -11.98 -1.83 3.71
CA HIS A 59 -13.44 -1.71 3.68
C HIS A 59 -13.90 -0.56 2.79
N ILE A 60 -13.25 0.60 2.92
CA ILE A 60 -13.66 1.79 2.18
C ILE A 60 -13.34 1.67 0.70
N PHE A 61 -12.13 1.24 0.33
CA PHE A 61 -11.74 1.17 -1.07
C PHE A 61 -12.11 -0.15 -1.72
N GLY A 62 -12.49 -1.19 -0.98
CA GLY A 62 -12.70 -2.53 -1.55
C GLY A 62 -11.40 -3.13 -2.11
N ILE A 63 -10.26 -2.74 -1.53
CA ILE A 63 -8.94 -3.27 -1.87
C ILE A 63 -8.62 -4.38 -0.86
N PRO A 64 -8.16 -5.56 -1.30
CA PRO A 64 -7.74 -6.62 -0.39
C PRO A 64 -6.64 -6.17 0.57
N ILE A 65 -6.67 -6.62 1.83
CA ILE A 65 -5.70 -6.23 2.87
C ILE A 65 -4.25 -6.49 2.44
N ASN A 66 -3.99 -7.58 1.72
CA ASN A 66 -2.66 -7.93 1.21
C ASN A 66 -2.13 -6.99 0.12
N CYS A 67 -2.97 -6.09 -0.40
CA CYS A 67 -2.60 -5.04 -1.35
C CYS A 67 -2.42 -3.68 -0.67
N ILE A 68 -2.49 -3.60 0.67
CA ILE A 68 -2.35 -2.36 1.44
C ILE A 68 -1.06 -2.44 2.25
N LEU A 69 -0.08 -1.61 1.88
CA LEU A 69 1.29 -1.72 2.38
C LEU A 69 1.64 -0.47 3.22
N PRO A 70 1.83 -0.61 4.53
CA PRO A 70 2.30 0.46 5.38
C PRO A 70 3.79 0.75 5.11
N VAL A 71 4.13 2.02 4.89
CA VAL A 71 5.49 2.48 4.64
C VAL A 71 5.77 3.77 5.39
N LYS A 72 7.03 3.98 5.74
CA LYS A 72 7.55 5.29 6.16
C LYS A 72 8.24 5.94 4.97
N ASN A 73 8.07 7.26 4.82
CA ASN A 73 8.76 8.02 3.79
C ASN A 73 10.07 8.56 4.36
N TYR A 74 11.09 8.68 3.50
CA TYR A 74 12.26 9.51 3.77
C TYR A 74 11.88 10.98 3.66
N SER A 75 11.41 11.57 4.76
CA SER A 75 11.01 12.98 4.79
C SER A 75 11.84 13.83 5.73
N GLU A 76 12.43 13.23 6.76
CA GLU A 76 13.24 13.94 7.77
C GLU A 76 14.65 13.37 7.88
N GLU A 77 14.88 12.19 7.32
CA GLU A 77 16.15 11.48 7.34
C GLU A 77 17.10 12.00 6.26
N ILE A 78 18.35 12.28 6.66
CA ILE A 78 19.41 12.75 5.77
C ILE A 78 20.24 11.58 5.22
N SER A 79 20.25 10.44 5.93
CA SER A 79 20.96 9.21 5.56
C SER A 79 19.99 8.04 5.47
N LEU A 80 20.42 6.96 4.82
CA LEU A 80 19.68 5.71 4.76
C LEU A 80 19.41 5.16 6.17
N ASN A 81 18.28 4.46 6.29
CA ASN A 81 17.83 3.80 7.49
C ASN A 81 17.27 2.42 7.13
N ASP A 82 17.89 1.37 7.63
CA ASP A 82 17.55 -0.01 7.30
C ASP A 82 16.07 -0.35 7.58
N ASP A 83 15.48 0.18 8.66
CA ASP A 83 14.09 -0.11 9.00
C ASP A 83 13.12 0.56 8.00
N ILE A 84 13.44 1.76 7.52
CA ILE A 84 12.68 2.43 6.45
C ILE A 84 12.87 1.69 5.12
N ASP A 85 14.11 1.33 4.79
CA ASP A 85 14.46 0.63 3.55
C ASP A 85 13.76 -0.72 3.46
N VAL A 86 13.71 -1.48 4.55
CA VAL A 86 13.00 -2.76 4.58
C VAL A 86 11.52 -2.57 4.22
N LEU A 87 10.84 -1.53 4.73
CA LEU A 87 9.45 -1.27 4.36
C LEU A 87 9.32 -0.84 2.90
N ALA A 88 10.15 0.09 2.43
CA ALA A 88 10.12 0.61 1.07
C ALA A 88 10.42 -0.48 0.02
N LEU A 89 11.48 -1.26 0.24
CA LEU A 89 11.88 -2.36 -0.64
C LEU A 89 10.88 -3.51 -0.59
N THR A 90 10.29 -3.81 0.57
CA THR A 90 9.19 -4.78 0.65
C THR A 90 8.00 -4.32 -0.17
N ALA A 91 7.63 -3.04 -0.08
CA ALA A 91 6.52 -2.50 -0.85
C ALA A 91 6.79 -2.57 -2.36
N LEU A 92 7.99 -2.18 -2.79
CA LEU A 92 8.42 -2.29 -4.18
C LEU A 92 8.38 -3.75 -4.67
N LEU A 93 8.90 -4.69 -3.89
CA LEU A 93 8.88 -6.11 -4.23
C LEU A 93 7.45 -6.64 -4.41
N GLN A 94 6.51 -6.24 -3.56
CA GLN A 94 5.10 -6.63 -3.72
C GLN A 94 4.50 -6.04 -5.00
N ILE A 95 4.75 -4.75 -5.29
CA ILE A 95 4.31 -4.11 -6.54
C ILE A 95 4.85 -4.88 -7.76
N LEU A 96 6.14 -5.23 -7.76
CA LEU A 96 6.75 -6.01 -8.84
C LEU A 96 6.13 -7.41 -8.97
N ARG A 97 5.79 -8.07 -7.86
CA ARG A 97 5.08 -9.37 -7.88
C ARG A 97 3.70 -9.25 -8.50
N PHE A 98 2.93 -8.21 -8.16
CA PHE A 98 1.62 -7.96 -8.77
C PHE A 98 1.75 -7.68 -10.27
N ALA A 99 2.70 -6.84 -10.67
CA ALA A 99 2.96 -6.55 -12.08
C ALA A 99 3.34 -7.81 -12.86
N ASN A 100 4.26 -8.62 -12.33
CA ASN A 100 4.65 -9.88 -12.96
C ASN A 100 3.47 -10.87 -13.08
N GLY A 101 2.66 -11.00 -12.02
CA GLY A 101 1.45 -11.84 -12.05
C GLY A 101 0.46 -11.41 -13.13
N TYR A 102 0.25 -10.09 -13.28
CA TYR A 102 -0.59 -9.53 -14.35
C TYR A 102 -0.03 -9.83 -15.74
N LEU A 103 1.27 -9.64 -15.97
CA LEU A 103 1.92 -9.94 -17.25
C LEU A 103 1.84 -11.43 -17.61
N ILE A 104 2.05 -12.34 -16.64
CA ILE A 104 1.87 -13.78 -16.84
C ILE A 104 0.43 -14.09 -17.24
N GLN A 105 -0.56 -13.49 -16.57
CA GLN A 105 -1.97 -13.70 -16.90
C GLN A 105 -2.31 -13.22 -18.31
N LYS A 106 -1.82 -12.03 -18.71
CA LYS A 106 -1.99 -11.47 -20.05
C LYS A 106 -1.36 -12.36 -21.13
N LYS A 107 -0.13 -12.84 -20.90
CA LYS A 107 0.55 -13.78 -21.80
C LYS A 107 -0.26 -15.08 -21.98
N ASN A 108 -0.81 -15.63 -20.89
CA ASN A 108 -1.61 -16.85 -20.94
C ASN A 108 -2.93 -16.68 -21.71
N LYS A 109 -3.44 -15.45 -21.81
CA LYS A 109 -4.63 -15.10 -22.60
C LYS A 109 -4.31 -14.75 -24.06
N GLY A 110 -3.04 -14.70 -24.46
CA GLY A 110 -2.64 -14.28 -25.80
C GLY A 110 -2.80 -12.77 -26.06
N GLU A 111 -2.83 -11.96 -25.00
CA GLU A 111 -3.01 -10.50 -25.07
C GLU A 111 -1.66 -9.72 -25.06
N LEU A 112 -0.53 -10.45 -25.16
CA LEU A 112 0.85 -9.95 -25.18
C LEU A 112 1.68 -10.75 -26.20
#